data_AF-A0A0Q7J3W2-F1
#
_entry.id   AF-A0A0Q7J3W2-F1
#
_cell.length_a   1.000
_cell.length_b   1.000
_cell.length_c   1.000
_cell.angle_alpha   90.00
_cell.angle_beta   90.00
_cell.angle_gamma   90.00
#
_symmetry.space_group_name_H-M   'P 1'
#
loop_
_entity.id
_entity.type
_entity.pdbx_description
1 polymer ?
#
loop_
_entity_poly.entity_id
_entity_poly.type
_entity_poly.pdbx_seq_one_letter_code
_entity_poly.pdbx_strand_id
1 'polypeptide(L)'
;MSKIKEIRSLIEKASEIREHATGNYRRSLDSFRSGKARISRLFPGEGRQQANSIFDRKSRRELFRMIQNETNQYRSALRSAAAAAEQIAHSAAPRPSDEIVERFENRLADVRTEILIAPTPERASEHLRSFIGSINDPWAAMRVKQEYGSLVAPIIAAAGTQAGSFKMQLSSAFEELKAQALTAEARQAVELHETAEAMLQSRIYPQIVKDTISQEMGWRVASFVDSPDDYFTAQEFVEDEQKSKDEELQLEIAMSFAESRR
;
A
#
# COMPACT_ATOMS: atom_id res chain seq x y z
N MET A 1 -12.35 -13.34 13.33
CA MET A 1 -12.95 -12.82 12.09
C MET A 1 -12.27 -13.52 10.92
N SER A 2 -12.78 -13.45 9.68
CA SER A 2 -11.99 -13.97 8.53
C SER A 2 -10.79 -13.05 8.29
N LYS A 3 -9.62 -13.61 7.93
CA LYS A 3 -8.39 -12.83 7.67
C LYS A 3 -8.61 -11.75 6.59
N ILE A 4 -9.45 -12.02 5.59
CA ILE A 4 -9.85 -11.03 4.58
C ILE A 4 -10.57 -9.81 5.21
N LYS A 5 -11.41 -10.02 6.23
CA LYS A 5 -12.08 -8.90 6.93
C LYS A 5 -11.08 -8.05 7.70
N GLU A 6 -10.05 -8.67 8.28
CA GLU A 6 -8.97 -7.96 8.99
C GLU A 6 -8.14 -7.10 8.02
N ILE A 7 -7.80 -7.64 6.84
CA ILE A 7 -7.11 -6.87 5.78
C ILE A 7 -7.96 -5.67 5.34
N ARG A 8 -9.26 -5.86 5.11
CA ARG A 8 -10.17 -4.77 4.74
C ARG A 8 -10.22 -3.69 5.82
N SER A 9 -10.32 -4.09 7.09
CA SER A 9 -10.32 -3.15 8.22
C SER A 9 -9.02 -2.33 8.32
N LEU A 10 -7.87 -2.91 7.98
CA LEU A 10 -6.61 -2.17 7.92
C LEU A 10 -6.59 -1.13 6.78
N ILE A 11 -7.11 -1.48 5.60
CA ILE A 11 -7.23 -0.57 4.46
C ILE A 11 -8.24 0.56 4.76
N GLU A 12 -9.35 0.23 5.42
CA GLU A 12 -10.36 1.18 5.86
C GLU A 12 -9.76 2.17 6.87
N LYS A 13 -9.03 1.68 7.87
CA LYS A 13 -8.30 2.53 8.82
C LYS A 13 -7.32 3.49 8.13
N ALA A 14 -6.59 3.02 7.11
CA ALA A 14 -5.72 3.88 6.33
C ALA A 14 -6.51 4.96 5.56
N SER A 15 -7.66 4.60 5.02
CA SER A 15 -8.56 5.54 4.32
C SER A 15 -9.09 6.62 5.28
N GLU A 16 -9.55 6.22 6.47
CA GLU A 16 -10.00 7.14 7.53
C GLU A 16 -8.90 8.12 7.95
N ILE A 17 -7.66 7.65 8.12
CA ILE A 17 -6.52 8.51 8.44
C ILE A 17 -6.34 9.56 7.34
N ARG A 18 -6.35 9.15 6.07
CA ARG A 18 -6.18 10.07 4.93
C ARG A 18 -7.31 11.09 4.84
N GLU A 19 -8.56 10.67 5.07
CA GLU A 19 -9.73 11.55 5.07
C GLU A 19 -9.66 12.60 6.20
N HIS A 20 -9.23 12.18 7.39
CA HIS A 20 -9.12 13.07 8.55
C HIS A 20 -7.85 13.93 8.55
N ALA A 21 -6.79 13.54 7.82
CA ALA A 21 -5.51 14.24 7.78
C ALA A 21 -5.65 15.72 7.38
N THR A 22 -6.49 16.01 6.38
CA THR A 22 -6.74 17.40 5.95
C THR A 22 -7.47 18.21 7.03
N GLY A 23 -8.42 17.58 7.74
CA GLY A 23 -9.13 18.21 8.86
C GLY A 23 -8.23 18.48 10.07
N ASN A 24 -7.35 17.54 10.40
CA ASN A 24 -6.34 17.69 11.46
C ASN A 24 -5.36 18.82 11.13
N TYR A 25 -4.86 18.85 9.89
CA TYR A 25 -4.05 19.94 9.38
C TYR A 25 -4.76 21.29 9.53
N ARG A 26 -6.01 21.40 9.09
CA ARG A 26 -6.77 22.66 9.20
C ARG A 26 -6.89 23.14 10.63
N ARG A 27 -7.16 22.25 11.58
CA ARG A 27 -7.20 22.58 13.02
C ARG A 27 -5.84 23.08 13.53
N SER A 28 -4.75 22.44 13.11
CA SER A 28 -3.39 22.88 13.45
C SER A 28 -3.10 24.28 12.89
N LEU A 29 -3.51 24.55 11.65
CA LEU A 29 -3.33 25.86 11.02
C LEU A 29 -4.17 26.96 11.69
N ASP A 30 -5.42 26.67 12.05
CA ASP A 30 -6.28 27.63 12.75
C ASP A 30 -5.71 27.98 14.13
N SER A 31 -5.14 26.99 14.84
CA SER A 31 -4.40 27.20 16.09
C SER A 31 -3.16 28.08 15.88
N PHE A 32 -2.38 27.80 14.83
CA PHE A 32 -1.21 28.60 14.46
C PHE A 32 -1.57 30.07 14.21
N ARG A 33 -2.57 30.34 13.35
CA ARG A 33 -3.04 31.71 13.04
C ARG A 33 -3.55 32.43 14.28
N SER A 34 -4.33 31.73 15.12
CA SER A 34 -4.84 32.29 16.38
C SER A 34 -3.72 32.64 17.36
N GLY A 35 -2.69 31.80 17.46
CA GLY A 35 -1.50 32.04 18.27
C GLY A 35 -0.70 33.26 17.77
N LYS A 36 -0.46 33.39 16.46
CA LYS A 36 0.18 34.58 15.87
C LYS A 36 -0.60 35.87 16.17
N ALA A 37 -1.92 35.82 16.06
CA ALA A 37 -2.79 36.95 16.42
C ALA A 37 -2.73 37.29 17.92
N ARG A 38 -2.64 36.28 18.79
CA ARG A 38 -2.47 36.45 20.25
C ARG A 38 -1.11 37.11 20.58
N ILE A 39 -0.01 36.60 20.05
CA ILE A 39 1.33 37.18 20.23
C ILE A 39 1.37 38.64 19.78
N SER A 40 0.77 38.92 18.62
CA SER A 40 0.69 40.27 18.05
C SER A 40 -0.05 41.26 18.95
N ARG A 41 -0.99 40.78 19.79
CA ARG A 41 -1.74 41.60 20.76
C ARG A 41 -1.02 41.75 22.09
N LEU A 42 -0.23 40.76 22.52
CA LEU A 42 0.42 40.73 23.83
C LEU A 42 1.80 41.39 23.82
N PHE A 43 2.53 41.31 22.70
CA PHE A 43 3.89 41.82 22.59
C PHE A 43 3.99 42.85 21.45
N PRO A 44 4.15 44.15 21.75
CA PRO A 44 4.51 45.16 20.76
C PRO A 44 6.04 45.24 20.56
N GLY A 45 6.49 45.73 19.39
CA GLY A 45 7.90 46.01 19.12
C GLY A 45 8.79 44.77 18.98
N GLU A 46 10.04 44.86 19.46
CA GLU A 46 11.07 43.81 19.31
C GLU A 46 10.70 42.49 20.00
N GLY A 47 10.03 42.55 21.16
CA GLY A 47 9.55 41.36 21.87
C GLY A 47 8.57 40.51 21.04
N ARG A 48 7.88 41.13 20.07
CA ARG A 48 7.00 40.42 19.12
C ARG A 48 7.77 39.50 18.19
N GLN A 49 8.93 39.94 17.71
CA GLN A 49 9.73 39.17 16.75
C GLN A 49 10.30 37.91 17.40
N GLN A 50 10.85 38.05 18.62
CA GLN A 50 11.35 36.91 19.38
C GLN A 50 10.23 35.94 19.76
N ALA A 51 9.10 36.44 20.27
CA ALA A 51 7.94 35.61 20.58
C ALA A 51 7.39 34.86 19.35
N ASN A 52 7.32 35.52 18.19
CA ASN A 52 6.93 34.90 16.93
C ASN A 52 7.92 33.80 16.50
N SER A 53 9.22 34.04 16.58
CA SER A 53 10.23 33.05 16.19
C SER A 53 10.17 31.78 17.05
N ILE A 54 10.01 31.93 18.36
CA ILE A 54 9.84 30.80 19.29
C ILE A 54 8.54 30.05 18.98
N PHE A 55 7.43 30.78 18.81
CA PHE A 55 6.13 30.18 18.49
C PHE A 55 6.13 29.45 17.15
N ASP A 56 6.73 30.03 16.11
CA ASP A 56 6.80 29.43 14.77
C ASP A 56 7.57 28.10 14.80
N ARG A 57 8.67 28.01 15.56
CA ARG A 57 9.41 26.76 15.73
C ARG A 57 8.59 25.70 16.47
N LYS A 58 7.94 26.08 17.58
CA LYS A 58 7.08 25.18 18.35
C LYS A 58 5.94 24.63 17.49
N SER A 59 5.20 25.51 16.81
CA SER A 59 4.06 25.11 15.98
C SER A 59 4.46 24.26 14.78
N ARG A 60 5.59 24.55 14.12
CA ARG A 60 6.11 23.68 13.05
C ARG A 60 6.44 22.29 13.57
N ARG A 61 7.08 22.19 14.74
CA ARG A 61 7.38 20.90 15.37
C ARG A 61 6.12 20.11 15.72
N GLU A 62 5.13 20.75 16.33
CA GLU A 62 3.85 20.12 16.67
C GLU A 62 3.13 19.62 15.41
N LEU A 63 3.08 20.44 14.35
CA LEU A 63 2.54 20.07 13.06
C LEU A 63 3.26 18.83 12.49
N PHE A 64 4.59 18.83 12.46
CA PHE A 64 5.35 17.72 11.89
C PHE A 64 5.28 16.44 12.71
N ARG A 65 5.15 16.53 14.04
CA ARG A 65 4.87 15.35 14.89
C ARG A 65 3.51 14.75 14.56
N MET A 66 2.49 15.59 14.35
CA MET A 66 1.17 15.15 13.91
C MET A 66 1.24 14.48 12.53
N ILE A 67 1.86 15.13 11.55
CA ILE A 67 2.05 14.60 10.18
C ILE A 67 2.81 13.27 10.20
N GLN A 68 3.90 13.19 10.97
CA GLN A 68 4.70 11.98 11.13
C GLN A 68 3.88 10.84 11.72
N ASN A 69 3.14 11.11 12.80
CA ASN A 69 2.29 10.11 13.43
C ASN A 69 1.20 9.59 12.49
N GLU A 70 0.49 10.49 11.79
CA GLU A 70 -0.52 10.10 10.79
C GLU A 70 0.10 9.28 9.65
N THR A 71 1.25 9.71 9.14
CA THR A 71 1.99 9.01 8.08
C THR A 71 2.43 7.62 8.50
N ASN A 72 2.94 7.48 9.72
CA ASN A 72 3.39 6.20 10.26
C ASN A 72 2.23 5.25 10.48
N GLN A 73 1.11 5.73 11.05
CA GLN A 73 -0.09 4.91 11.23
C GLN A 73 -0.68 4.46 9.89
N TYR A 74 -0.76 5.37 8.91
CA TYR A 74 -1.21 5.09 7.55
C TYR A 74 -0.36 4.01 6.87
N ARG A 75 0.96 4.24 6.80
CA ARG A 75 1.90 3.30 6.15
C ARG A 75 1.97 1.98 6.89
N SER A 76 1.91 1.98 8.22
CA SER A 76 1.90 0.75 9.01
C SER A 76 0.66 -0.09 8.73
N ALA A 77 -0.53 0.52 8.69
CA ALA A 77 -1.77 -0.21 8.41
C ALA A 77 -1.73 -0.85 7.02
N LEU A 78 -1.30 -0.10 6.00
CA LEU A 78 -1.20 -0.62 4.63
C LEU A 78 -0.12 -1.69 4.46
N ARG A 79 1.06 -1.54 5.07
CA ARG A 79 2.10 -2.58 5.04
C ARG A 79 1.62 -3.87 5.70
N SER A 80 0.91 -3.77 6.83
CA SER A 80 0.30 -4.92 7.48
C SER A 80 -0.78 -5.56 6.60
N ALA A 81 -1.60 -4.76 5.93
CA ALA A 81 -2.61 -5.25 5.00
C ALA A 81 -1.98 -5.98 3.81
N ALA A 82 -0.98 -5.38 3.17
CA ALA A 82 -0.23 -5.97 2.05
C ALA A 82 0.43 -7.29 2.47
N ALA A 83 1.19 -7.31 3.55
CA ALA A 83 1.87 -8.52 4.02
C ALA A 83 0.87 -9.66 4.35
N ALA A 84 -0.25 -9.34 5.00
CA ALA A 84 -1.29 -10.33 5.30
C ALA A 84 -1.99 -10.85 4.04
N ALA A 85 -2.24 -9.97 3.07
CA ALA A 85 -2.83 -10.32 1.78
C ALA A 85 -1.89 -11.20 0.94
N GLU A 86 -0.60 -10.88 0.89
CA GLU A 86 0.43 -11.68 0.22
C GLU A 86 0.47 -13.12 0.77
N GLN A 87 0.42 -13.28 2.10
CA GLN A 87 0.39 -14.60 2.74
C GLN A 87 -0.81 -15.45 2.30
N ILE A 88 -1.99 -14.84 2.12
CA ILE A 88 -3.19 -15.56 1.68
C ILE A 88 -3.13 -15.84 0.18
N ALA A 89 -2.65 -14.89 -0.62
CA ALA A 89 -2.49 -15.05 -2.06
C ALA A 89 -1.56 -16.24 -2.41
N HIS A 90 -0.56 -16.50 -1.57
CA HIS A 90 0.37 -17.62 -1.71
C HIS A 90 0.02 -18.85 -0.88
N SER A 91 -1.14 -18.86 -0.21
CA SER A 91 -1.58 -20.04 0.53
C SER A 91 -1.96 -21.18 -0.43
N ALA A 92 -1.56 -22.40 -0.07
CA ALA A 92 -1.87 -23.57 -0.87
C ALA A 92 -3.38 -23.86 -0.83
N ALA A 93 -3.95 -24.20 -1.99
CA ALA A 93 -5.32 -24.68 -2.06
C ALA A 93 -5.49 -25.97 -1.23
N PRO A 94 -6.62 -26.14 -0.52
CA PRO A 94 -6.87 -27.35 0.25
C PRO A 94 -6.89 -28.57 -0.67
N ARG A 95 -6.23 -29.65 -0.26
CA ARG A 95 -6.21 -30.90 -1.01
C ARG A 95 -7.61 -31.55 -0.96
N PRO A 96 -8.20 -31.94 -2.11
CA PRO A 96 -9.44 -32.71 -2.17
C PRO A 96 -9.30 -34.10 -1.52
N SER A 97 -10.41 -34.85 -1.45
CA SER A 97 -10.37 -36.25 -0.99
C SER A 97 -9.46 -37.11 -1.86
N ASP A 98 -8.90 -38.19 -1.30
CA ASP A 98 -7.99 -39.08 -2.02
C ASP A 98 -8.61 -39.64 -3.31
N GLU A 99 -9.90 -39.99 -3.29
CA GLU A 99 -10.64 -40.46 -4.47
C GLU A 99 -10.76 -39.42 -5.59
N ILE A 100 -10.82 -38.13 -5.26
CA ILE A 100 -10.86 -37.05 -6.26
C ILE A 100 -9.45 -36.83 -6.81
N VAL A 101 -8.45 -36.85 -5.93
CA VAL A 101 -7.05 -36.75 -6.31
C VAL A 101 -6.68 -37.88 -7.27
N GLU A 102 -7.00 -39.14 -6.93
CA GLU A 102 -6.70 -40.29 -7.78
C GLU A 102 -7.37 -40.18 -9.16
N ARG A 103 -8.65 -39.81 -9.21
CA ARG A 103 -9.37 -39.60 -10.47
C ARG A 103 -8.73 -38.50 -11.33
N PHE A 104 -8.30 -37.41 -10.69
CA PHE A 104 -7.62 -36.33 -11.38
C PHE A 104 -6.25 -36.76 -11.92
N GLU A 105 -5.43 -37.43 -11.11
CA GLU A 105 -4.09 -37.90 -11.53
C GLU A 105 -4.17 -38.91 -12.68
N ASN A 106 -5.16 -39.83 -12.63
CA ASN A 106 -5.43 -40.74 -13.75
C ASN A 106 -5.80 -39.97 -15.01
N ARG A 107 -6.71 -38.99 -14.91
CA ARG A 107 -7.10 -38.17 -16.07
C ARG A 107 -5.93 -37.33 -16.61
N LEU A 108 -5.08 -36.82 -15.73
CA LEU A 108 -3.89 -36.06 -16.10
C LEU A 108 -2.87 -36.95 -16.85
N ALA A 109 -2.70 -38.20 -16.41
CA ALA A 109 -1.88 -39.19 -17.11
C ALA A 109 -2.46 -39.55 -18.50
N ASP A 110 -3.77 -39.69 -18.61
CA ASP A 110 -4.44 -39.91 -19.90
C ASP A 110 -4.19 -38.73 -20.85
N VAL A 111 -4.37 -37.49 -20.37
CA VAL A 111 -4.17 -36.28 -21.18
C VAL A 111 -2.72 -36.13 -21.63
N ARG A 112 -1.75 -36.43 -20.76
CA ARG A 112 -0.33 -36.49 -21.16
C ARG A 112 -0.10 -37.46 -22.31
N THR A 113 -0.73 -38.63 -22.23
CA THR A 113 -0.64 -39.66 -23.27
C THR A 113 -1.32 -39.19 -24.55
N GLU A 114 -2.53 -38.63 -24.47
CA GLU A 114 -3.29 -38.05 -25.59
C GLU A 114 -2.47 -36.97 -26.32
N ILE A 115 -1.81 -36.07 -25.57
CA ILE A 115 -0.94 -35.03 -26.12
C ILE A 115 0.26 -35.64 -26.85
N LEU A 116 0.90 -36.66 -26.27
CA LEU A 116 2.11 -37.28 -26.82
C LEU A 116 1.83 -38.05 -28.11
N ILE A 117 0.67 -38.72 -28.21
CA ILE A 117 0.30 -39.54 -29.37
C ILE A 117 -0.54 -38.78 -30.41
N ALA A 118 -0.87 -37.51 -30.15
CA ALA A 118 -1.69 -36.72 -31.06
C ALA A 118 -1.04 -36.59 -32.44
N PRO A 119 -1.82 -36.74 -33.54
CA PRO A 119 -1.28 -36.72 -34.90
C PRO A 119 -0.83 -35.34 -35.37
N THR A 120 -1.33 -34.27 -34.75
CA THR A 120 -0.98 -32.89 -35.08
C THR A 120 -0.90 -32.02 -33.81
N PRO A 121 -0.09 -30.95 -33.81
CA PRO A 121 0.02 -30.04 -32.67
C PRO A 121 -1.30 -29.32 -32.35
N GLU A 122 -2.18 -29.07 -33.33
CA GLU A 122 -3.50 -28.50 -33.12
C GLU A 122 -4.34 -29.40 -32.23
N ARG A 123 -4.37 -30.70 -32.54
CA ARG A 123 -5.14 -31.68 -31.78
C ARG A 123 -4.57 -31.85 -30.37
N ALA A 124 -3.24 -31.90 -30.24
CA ALA A 124 -2.58 -31.93 -28.94
C ALA A 124 -2.93 -30.69 -28.09
N SER A 125 -2.93 -29.50 -28.70
CA SER A 125 -3.33 -28.26 -28.04
C SER A 125 -4.80 -28.26 -27.63
N GLU A 126 -5.69 -28.79 -28.48
CA GLU A 126 -7.11 -28.94 -28.18
C GLU A 126 -7.35 -29.87 -26.98
N HIS A 127 -6.67 -31.03 -26.92
CA HIS A 127 -6.72 -31.95 -25.77
C HIS A 127 -6.33 -31.24 -24.47
N LEU A 128 -5.21 -30.51 -24.47
CA LEU A 128 -4.74 -29.75 -23.31
C LEU A 128 -5.74 -28.67 -22.88
N ARG A 129 -6.24 -27.87 -23.83
CA ARG A 129 -7.19 -26.78 -23.54
C ARG A 129 -8.53 -27.31 -23.04
N SER A 130 -9.03 -28.38 -23.64
CA SER A 130 -10.26 -29.04 -23.19
C SER A 130 -10.11 -29.59 -21.77
N PHE A 131 -8.95 -30.16 -21.44
CA PHE A 131 -8.68 -30.63 -20.09
C PHE A 131 -8.65 -29.46 -19.09
N ILE A 132 -7.89 -28.39 -19.38
CA ILE A 132 -7.84 -27.18 -18.54
C ILE A 132 -9.24 -26.59 -18.33
N GLY A 133 -10.05 -26.49 -19.39
CA GLY A 133 -11.43 -25.99 -19.32
C GLY A 133 -12.37 -26.85 -18.47
N SER A 134 -12.02 -28.11 -18.21
CA SER A 134 -12.78 -29.01 -17.33
C SER A 134 -12.41 -28.91 -15.84
N ILE A 135 -11.31 -28.21 -15.51
CA ILE A 135 -10.81 -28.08 -14.15
C ILE A 135 -11.62 -27.01 -13.41
N ASN A 136 -12.35 -27.42 -12.38
CA ASN A 136 -13.13 -26.53 -11.52
C ASN A 136 -12.52 -26.38 -10.12
N ASP A 137 -11.49 -27.15 -9.81
CA ASP A 137 -10.86 -27.21 -8.49
C ASP A 137 -9.49 -26.48 -8.48
N PRO A 138 -9.25 -25.54 -7.55
CA PRO A 138 -7.98 -24.80 -7.48
C PRO A 138 -6.75 -25.67 -7.21
N TRP A 139 -6.89 -26.78 -6.46
CA TRP A 139 -5.76 -27.69 -6.19
C TRP A 139 -5.36 -28.42 -7.47
N ALA A 140 -6.34 -28.94 -8.23
CA ALA A 140 -6.11 -29.56 -9.52
C ALA A 140 -5.49 -28.57 -10.52
N ALA A 141 -6.00 -27.34 -10.61
CA ALA A 141 -5.44 -26.31 -11.46
C ALA A 141 -3.98 -25.97 -11.08
N MET A 142 -3.66 -25.90 -9.78
CA MET A 142 -2.29 -25.71 -9.31
C MET A 142 -1.37 -26.87 -9.72
N ARG A 143 -1.84 -28.12 -9.68
CA ARG A 143 -1.08 -29.28 -10.15
C ARG A 143 -0.77 -29.19 -11.64
N VAL A 144 -1.76 -28.90 -12.48
CA VAL A 144 -1.52 -28.72 -13.92
C VAL A 144 -0.58 -27.55 -14.18
N LYS A 145 -0.69 -26.45 -13.42
CA LYS A 145 0.21 -25.29 -13.54
C LYS A 145 1.67 -25.66 -13.27
N GLN A 146 1.94 -26.50 -12.26
CA GLN A 146 3.29 -26.99 -11.93
C GLN A 146 3.89 -27.84 -13.05
N GLU A 147 3.05 -28.58 -13.78
CA GLU A 147 3.49 -29.48 -14.83
C GLU A 147 3.34 -28.90 -16.23
N TYR A 148 2.81 -27.67 -16.35
CA TYR A 148 2.40 -27.07 -17.61
C TYR A 148 3.51 -27.07 -18.65
N GLY A 149 4.74 -26.76 -18.24
CA GLY A 149 5.92 -26.81 -19.11
C GLY A 149 6.13 -28.17 -19.77
N SER A 150 5.92 -29.26 -19.03
CA SER A 150 6.05 -30.63 -19.56
C SER A 150 4.92 -30.99 -20.53
N LEU A 151 3.71 -30.44 -20.31
CA LEU A 151 2.54 -30.67 -21.15
C LEU A 151 2.65 -29.93 -22.50
N VAL A 152 3.21 -28.71 -22.50
CA VAL A 152 3.31 -27.88 -23.72
C VAL A 152 4.54 -28.17 -24.57
N ALA A 153 5.63 -28.67 -23.97
CA ALA A 153 6.87 -28.97 -24.68
C ALA A 153 6.68 -29.85 -25.94
N PRO A 154 5.98 -31.01 -25.89
CA PRO A 154 5.78 -31.85 -27.06
C PRO A 154 4.94 -31.15 -28.15
N ILE A 155 3.97 -30.32 -27.77
CA ILE A 155 3.12 -29.57 -28.70
C ILE A 155 3.95 -28.56 -29.49
N ILE A 156 4.79 -27.79 -28.79
CA ILE A 156 5.66 -26.79 -29.40
C ILE A 156 6.70 -27.45 -30.29
N ALA A 157 7.25 -28.59 -29.88
CA ALA A 157 8.23 -29.35 -30.68
C ALA A 157 7.60 -29.88 -31.99
N ALA A 158 6.38 -30.42 -31.93
CA ALA A 158 5.65 -30.91 -33.10
C ALA A 158 5.22 -29.80 -34.06
N ALA A 159 5.05 -28.56 -33.58
CA ALA A 159 4.60 -27.42 -34.39
C ALA A 159 5.64 -26.89 -35.39
N GLY A 160 6.93 -27.22 -35.24
CA GLY A 160 7.99 -26.82 -36.18
C GLY A 160 7.98 -25.31 -36.47
N THR A 161 7.78 -24.93 -37.73
CA THR A 161 7.75 -23.53 -38.16
C THR A 161 6.58 -22.72 -37.59
N GLN A 162 5.51 -23.37 -37.11
CA GLN A 162 4.34 -22.71 -36.51
C GLN A 162 4.45 -22.51 -34.99
N ALA A 163 5.57 -22.90 -34.37
CA ALA A 163 5.77 -22.87 -32.92
C ALA A 163 5.44 -21.51 -32.27
N GLY A 164 5.67 -20.39 -32.97
CA GLY A 164 5.34 -19.05 -32.47
C GLY A 164 3.84 -18.85 -32.20
N SER A 165 2.98 -19.30 -33.12
CA SER A 165 1.52 -19.20 -32.97
C SER A 165 1.02 -20.04 -31.79
N PHE A 166 1.50 -21.28 -31.69
CA PHE A 166 1.16 -22.17 -30.58
C PHE A 166 1.62 -21.63 -29.22
N LYS A 167 2.81 -21.04 -29.14
CA LYS A 167 3.28 -20.38 -27.92
C LYS A 167 2.33 -19.29 -27.43
N MET A 168 1.80 -18.46 -28.34
CA MET A 168 0.82 -17.43 -27.96
C MET A 168 -0.47 -18.05 -27.42
N GLN A 169 -1.03 -19.05 -28.10
CA GLN A 169 -2.26 -19.71 -27.66
C GLN A 169 -2.10 -20.41 -26.30
N LEU A 170 -0.98 -21.13 -26.13
CA LEU A 170 -0.65 -21.82 -24.89
C LEU A 170 -0.31 -20.83 -23.77
N SER A 171 0.21 -19.64 -24.08
CA SER A 171 0.38 -18.57 -23.09
C SER A 171 -0.98 -18.09 -22.57
N SER A 172 -1.98 -17.92 -23.44
CA SER A 172 -3.34 -17.53 -23.02
C SER A 172 -3.96 -18.58 -22.10
N ALA A 173 -3.86 -19.86 -22.47
CA ALA A 173 -4.37 -20.96 -21.64
C ALA A 173 -3.65 -21.07 -20.29
N PHE A 174 -2.36 -20.71 -20.22
CA PHE A 174 -1.62 -20.67 -18.96
C PHE A 174 -2.11 -19.57 -18.01
N GLU A 175 -2.45 -18.38 -18.53
CA GLU A 175 -2.99 -17.31 -17.71
C GLU A 175 -4.39 -17.65 -17.17
N GLU A 176 -5.24 -18.29 -17.98
CA GLU A 176 -6.52 -18.84 -17.52
C GLU A 176 -6.32 -19.85 -16.39
N LEU A 177 -5.39 -20.80 -16.57
CA LEU A 177 -5.06 -21.81 -15.56
C LEU A 177 -4.52 -21.18 -14.27
N LYS A 178 -3.69 -20.14 -14.38
CA LYS A 178 -3.15 -19.40 -13.23
C LYS A 178 -4.27 -18.72 -12.43
N ALA A 179 -5.28 -18.18 -13.10
CA ALA A 179 -6.45 -17.61 -12.43
C ALA A 179 -7.33 -18.68 -11.74
N GLN A 180 -7.50 -19.84 -12.37
CA GLN A 180 -8.23 -20.99 -11.79
C GLN A 180 -7.52 -21.59 -10.58
N ALA A 181 -6.18 -21.61 -10.58
CA ALA A 181 -5.36 -22.12 -9.47
C ALA A 181 -5.47 -21.30 -8.18
N LEU A 182 -6.02 -20.08 -8.25
CA LEU A 182 -6.29 -19.26 -7.07
C LEU A 182 -7.67 -19.61 -6.48
N THR A 183 -7.70 -19.84 -5.17
CA THR A 183 -8.95 -19.91 -4.40
C THR A 183 -9.66 -18.56 -4.42
N ALA A 184 -10.97 -18.54 -4.15
CA ALA A 184 -11.72 -17.29 -4.08
C ALA A 184 -11.13 -16.33 -3.02
N GLU A 185 -10.65 -16.88 -1.90
CA GLU A 185 -9.97 -16.11 -0.85
C GLU A 185 -8.63 -15.55 -1.33
N ALA A 186 -7.82 -16.34 -2.04
CA ALA A 186 -6.55 -15.89 -2.60
C ALA A 186 -6.73 -14.80 -3.67
N ARG A 187 -7.76 -14.89 -4.52
CA ARG A 187 -8.08 -13.82 -5.50
C ARG A 187 -8.41 -12.51 -4.81
N GLN A 188 -9.29 -12.55 -3.81
CA GLN A 188 -9.61 -11.36 -3.02
C GLN A 188 -8.38 -10.80 -2.32
N ALA A 189 -7.48 -11.67 -1.84
CA ALA A 189 -6.24 -11.23 -1.22
C ALA A 189 -5.32 -10.52 -2.24
N VAL A 190 -5.19 -11.02 -3.47
CA VAL A 190 -4.43 -10.33 -4.53
C VAL A 190 -4.98 -8.93 -4.80
N GLU A 191 -6.30 -8.79 -4.95
CA GLU A 191 -6.94 -7.48 -5.17
C GLU A 191 -6.68 -6.50 -4.00
N LEU A 192 -6.77 -7.00 -2.76
CA LEU A 192 -6.51 -6.20 -1.57
C LEU A 192 -5.04 -5.83 -1.41
N HIS A 193 -4.12 -6.73 -1.80
CA HIS A 193 -2.69 -6.45 -1.85
C HIS A 193 -2.39 -5.32 -2.84
N GLU A 194 -2.89 -5.42 -4.07
CA GLU A 194 -2.73 -4.37 -5.09
C GLU A 194 -3.31 -3.03 -4.64
N THR A 195 -4.48 -3.06 -3.99
CA THR A 195 -5.10 -1.87 -3.40
C THR A 195 -4.20 -1.23 -2.34
N ALA A 196 -3.64 -2.04 -1.43
CA ALA A 196 -2.77 -1.55 -0.36
C ALA A 196 -1.46 -0.95 -0.91
N GLU A 197 -0.84 -1.59 -1.90
CA GLU A 197 0.35 -1.10 -2.59
C GLU A 197 0.09 0.21 -3.36
N ALA A 198 -1.02 0.29 -4.10
CA ALA A 198 -1.42 1.51 -4.80
C ALA A 198 -1.63 2.67 -3.81
N MET A 199 -2.23 2.39 -2.65
CA MET A 199 -2.40 3.39 -1.59
C MET A 199 -1.06 3.80 -0.96
N LEU A 200 -0.11 2.88 -0.74
CA LEU A 200 1.23 3.19 -0.21
C LEU A 200 2.00 4.16 -1.12
N GLN A 201 1.80 4.08 -2.43
CA GLN A 201 2.39 4.99 -3.42
C GLN A 201 1.65 6.33 -3.51
N SER A 202 0.45 6.44 -2.93
CA SER A 202 -0.35 7.65 -2.95
C SER A 202 0.06 8.66 -1.87
N ARG A 203 -0.19 9.93 -2.13
CA ARG A 203 0.07 11.01 -1.15
C ARG A 203 -1.05 11.04 -0.11
N ILE A 204 -0.69 11.24 1.16
CA ILE A 204 -1.64 11.39 2.26
C ILE A 204 -2.27 12.78 2.22
N TYR A 205 -1.45 13.82 2.05
CA TYR A 205 -1.91 15.21 2.00
C TYR A 205 -2.08 15.69 0.56
N PRO A 206 -3.20 16.34 0.23
CA PRO A 206 -3.40 16.94 -1.08
C PRO A 206 -2.48 18.15 -1.29
N GLN A 207 -2.22 18.52 -2.55
CA GLN A 207 -1.30 19.60 -2.88
C GLN A 207 -1.65 20.94 -2.20
N ILE A 208 -2.94 21.23 -2.05
CA ILE A 208 -3.44 22.45 -1.38
C ILE A 208 -2.94 22.59 0.07
N VAL A 209 -2.73 21.47 0.79
CA VAL A 209 -2.19 21.49 2.15
C VAL A 209 -0.73 21.95 2.11
N LYS A 210 0.07 21.44 1.16
CA LYS A 210 1.46 21.86 0.99
C LYS A 210 1.58 23.31 0.59
N ASP A 211 0.73 23.76 -0.33
CA ASP A 211 0.72 25.14 -0.80
C ASP A 211 0.41 26.09 0.38
N THR A 212 -0.54 25.70 1.24
CA THR A 212 -0.88 26.46 2.44
C THR A 212 0.23 26.46 3.47
N ILE A 213 0.90 25.32 3.73
CA ILE A 213 2.10 25.27 4.60
C ILE A 213 3.22 26.15 4.03
N SER A 214 3.40 26.15 2.70
CA SER A 214 4.43 26.96 2.03
C SER A 214 4.19 28.45 2.26
N GLN A 215 2.94 28.89 2.16
CA GLN A 215 2.54 30.29 2.37
C GLN A 215 2.66 30.73 3.84
N GLU A 216 2.27 29.87 4.78
CA GLU A 216 2.11 30.24 6.19
C GLU A 216 3.37 29.96 7.03
N MET A 217 4.13 28.92 6.67
CA MET A 217 5.28 28.42 7.44
C MET A 217 6.58 28.34 6.61
N GLY A 218 6.51 28.64 5.32
CA GLY A 218 7.65 28.71 4.41
C GLY A 218 7.84 27.47 3.54
N TRP A 219 8.39 27.68 2.34
CA TRP A 219 8.54 26.63 1.32
C TRP A 219 9.38 25.43 1.77
N ARG A 220 10.45 25.66 2.56
CA ARG A 220 11.30 24.59 3.10
C ARG A 220 10.52 23.66 4.02
N VAL A 221 9.58 24.20 4.79
CA VAL A 221 8.75 23.41 5.69
C VAL A 221 7.78 22.56 4.87
N ALA A 222 7.19 23.14 3.82
CA ALA A 222 6.27 22.43 2.94
C ALA A 222 6.90 21.26 2.17
N SER A 223 8.21 21.29 1.88
CA SER A 223 8.88 20.20 1.16
C SER A 223 8.92 18.89 1.94
N PHE A 224 8.82 18.93 3.27
CA PHE A 224 8.88 17.73 4.12
C PHE A 224 7.51 17.06 4.36
N VAL A 225 6.40 17.60 3.84
CA VAL A 225 5.04 17.07 4.12
C VAL A 225 4.87 15.62 3.67
N ASP A 226 5.51 15.20 2.57
CA ASP A 226 5.47 13.81 2.10
C ASP A 226 6.50 12.90 2.79
N SER A 227 7.51 13.50 3.43
CA SER A 227 8.60 12.82 4.13
C SER A 227 8.84 13.45 5.51
N PRO A 228 7.87 13.32 6.44
CA PRO A 228 7.94 14.00 7.73
C PRO A 228 9.10 13.50 8.60
N ASP A 229 9.64 12.31 8.36
CA ASP A 229 10.84 11.80 9.04
C ASP A 229 12.09 12.63 8.66
N ASP A 230 12.16 13.12 7.42
CA ASP A 230 13.27 13.93 6.92
C ASP A 230 13.31 15.31 7.61
N TYR A 231 12.15 15.82 8.05
CA TYR A 231 12.06 17.09 8.78
C TYR A 231 12.87 17.06 10.08
N PHE A 232 12.80 15.96 10.84
CA PHE A 232 13.48 15.82 12.13
C PHE A 232 14.96 15.45 11.99
N THR A 233 15.40 15.04 10.81
CA THR A 233 16.81 14.69 10.54
C THR A 233 17.57 15.82 9.85
N ALA A 234 16.85 16.77 9.24
CA ALA A 234 17.45 17.96 8.66
C ALA A 234 18.10 18.85 9.73
N GLN A 235 19.41 19.10 9.55
CA GLN A 235 20.29 19.77 10.52
C GLN A 235 19.75 21.13 11.03
N GLU A 236 19.09 21.91 10.16
CA GLU A 236 18.46 23.19 10.49
C GLU A 236 17.37 23.07 11.58
N PHE A 237 16.67 21.93 11.65
CA PHE A 237 15.58 21.70 12.61
C PHE A 237 16.01 20.93 13.86
N VAL A 238 17.13 20.21 13.81
CA VAL A 238 17.75 19.54 14.96
C VAL A 238 18.29 20.57 15.96
N GLU A 239 18.93 21.63 15.48
CA GLU A 239 19.42 22.74 16.32
C GLU A 239 18.26 23.52 16.97
N ASP A 240 17.14 23.63 16.26
CA ASP A 240 15.90 24.21 16.77
C ASP A 240 15.26 23.34 17.86
N GLU A 241 15.40 22.01 17.82
CA GLU A 241 14.87 21.14 18.87
C GLU A 241 15.63 21.30 20.20
N GLN A 242 16.96 21.44 20.14
CA GLN A 242 17.82 21.59 21.32
C GLN A 242 17.70 22.95 22.02
N LYS A 243 17.52 24.06 21.28
CA LYS A 243 17.39 25.41 21.87
C LYS A 243 16.02 25.72 22.47
N SER A 244 15.00 24.94 22.12
CA SER A 244 13.62 25.40 22.25
C SER A 244 12.93 25.21 23.59
N LYS A 245 13.26 24.21 24.41
CA LYS A 245 12.42 23.87 25.56
C LYS A 245 12.37 24.98 26.61
N ASP A 246 13.51 25.61 26.87
CA ASP A 246 13.60 26.68 27.85
C ASP A 246 13.00 27.99 27.30
N GLU A 247 13.21 28.29 26.01
CA GLU A 247 12.64 29.46 25.33
C GLU A 247 11.11 29.35 25.19
N GLU A 248 10.59 28.16 24.91
CA GLU A 248 9.15 27.88 24.84
C GLU A 248 8.48 28.06 26.21
N LEU A 249 9.09 27.53 27.29
CA LEU A 249 8.58 27.71 28.64
C LEU A 249 8.59 29.18 29.07
N GLN A 250 9.66 29.91 28.74
CA GLN A 250 9.75 31.35 29.00
C GLN A 250 8.68 32.14 28.25
N LEU A 251 8.40 31.79 26.98
CA LEU A 251 7.33 32.42 26.21
C LEU A 251 5.96 32.14 26.84
N GLU A 252 5.69 30.91 27.28
CA GLU A 252 4.42 30.54 27.90
C GLU A 252 4.19 31.28 29.23
N ILE A 253 5.24 31.36 30.06
CA ILE A 253 5.23 32.16 31.30
C ILE A 253 4.97 33.64 30.98
N ALA A 254 5.67 34.20 29.98
CA ALA A 254 5.50 35.60 29.58
C ALA A 254 4.09 35.90 29.07
N MET A 255 3.49 34.96 28.32
CA MET A 255 2.11 35.09 27.83
C MET A 255 1.09 35.05 28.98
N SER A 256 1.26 34.14 29.95
CA SER A 256 0.42 34.07 31.15
C SER A 256 0.49 35.35 32.00
N PHE A 257 1.69 35.91 32.18
CA PHE A 257 1.87 37.19 32.87
C PHE A 257 1.27 38.38 32.10
N ALA A 258 1.37 38.39 30.77
CA ALA A 258 0.79 39.46 29.97
C ALA A 258 -0.75 39.46 29.99
N GLU A 259 -1.35 38.29 30.14
CA GLU A 259 -2.82 38.13 30.23
C GLU A 259 -3.38 38.46 31.59
N SER A 260 -2.67 38.13 32.68
CA SER A 260 -3.09 38.46 34.04
C SER A 260 -2.99 39.96 34.38
N ARG A 261 -2.32 40.76 33.55
CA ARG A 261 -2.21 42.23 33.70
C ARG A 261 -3.29 43.02 32.95
N ARG A 262 -4.21 42.35 32.27
CA ARG A 262 -5.38 42.95 31.61
C ARG A 262 -6.65 42.69 32.41
#